data_AF-A0A5N5CU92-F1
#
_entry.id   AF-A0A5N5CU92-F1
#
_cell.length_a   1.000
_cell.length_b   1.000
_cell.length_c   1.000
_cell.angle_alpha   90.00
_cell.angle_beta   90.00
_cell.angle_gamma   90.00
#
_symmetry.space_group_name_H-M   'P 1'
#
loop_
_entity.id
_entity.type
_entity.pdbx_description
1 polymer ?
#
loop_
_entity_poly.entity_id
_entity_poly.type
_entity_poly.pdbx_seq_one_letter_code
_entity_poly.pdbx_strand_id
1 'polypeptide(L)'
;MRSVYDREADLEETIKLDEQQTRGYSDARISKKEAVPETLDDLAAKIPKLEVKMVEDGFLPVMDKMSDGRPHNGVVLEASPLPALPVKNLRPSNRTRPWFDFDLEPQRREEARINGTKNRLPYNSHGWRYPFVLFLDGIVDQGNLGAIIRSAYYLGVDAVAVTKRATAPLDAVAIKASSGAAEAMPLFTVSNPLAFLTRSTINGWRVYAADAPPPPTDNFNVTSDHYRRALDPDNTSPLVTYTRPNNVHVLPHSHAPLISHPTILMLGGESAGFRQSIRAKANYLVGIRGTRGLEVGVDSLNVSVAAALIMLEMVRKPTKLATDVQDILKKEFLVAQRLQKPEDLDDQVKNDELLF
;
A
#
# COMPACT_ATOMS: atom_id res chain seq x y z
N MET A 1 59.27 13.62 -14.66
CA MET A 1 58.76 14.93 -15.12
C MET A 1 57.76 14.67 -16.24
N ARG A 2 56.57 15.30 -16.16
CA ARG A 2 55.24 14.85 -16.64
C ARG A 2 54.65 13.75 -15.73
N SER A 3 53.49 13.90 -15.12
CA SER A 3 52.54 15.02 -15.03
C SER A 3 51.66 14.73 -13.80
N VAL A 4 51.87 15.48 -12.72
CA VAL A 4 50.93 15.56 -11.58
C VAL A 4 49.91 16.69 -11.85
N TYR A 5 50.03 17.38 -12.99
CA TYR A 5 49.20 18.52 -13.38
C TYR A 5 47.93 18.15 -14.19
N ASP A 6 47.79 16.91 -14.68
CA ASP A 6 46.59 16.53 -15.45
C ASP A 6 45.41 16.07 -14.58
N ARG A 7 45.61 15.81 -13.27
CA ARG A 7 44.50 15.40 -12.38
C ARG A 7 43.73 16.57 -11.74
N GLU A 8 44.32 17.75 -11.67
CA GLU A 8 43.63 18.94 -11.13
C GLU A 8 42.68 19.58 -12.16
N ALA A 9 43.00 19.49 -13.45
CA ALA A 9 42.13 19.99 -14.52
C ALA A 9 40.81 19.20 -14.64
N ASP A 10 40.87 17.86 -14.51
CA ASP A 10 39.68 17.00 -14.56
C ASP A 10 38.77 17.19 -13.34
N LEU A 11 39.34 17.50 -12.18
CA LEU A 11 38.58 17.78 -10.95
C LEU A 11 37.89 19.15 -11.01
N GLU A 12 38.52 20.19 -11.54
CA GLU A 12 37.90 21.50 -11.70
C GLU A 12 36.76 21.51 -12.75
N GLU A 13 36.88 20.73 -13.82
CA GLU A 13 35.83 20.63 -14.84
C GLU A 13 34.61 19.84 -14.34
N THR A 14 34.85 18.81 -13.52
CA THR A 14 33.78 18.03 -12.86
C THR A 14 33.04 18.86 -11.81
N ILE A 15 33.74 19.72 -11.05
CA ILE A 15 33.12 20.61 -10.05
C ILE A 15 32.31 21.73 -10.72
N LYS A 16 32.78 22.28 -11.86
CA LYS A 16 32.03 23.30 -12.62
C LYS A 16 30.75 22.77 -13.27
N LEU A 17 30.73 21.49 -13.67
CA LEU A 17 29.54 20.81 -14.19
C LEU A 17 28.49 20.58 -13.10
N ASP A 18 28.92 20.24 -11.87
CA ASP A 18 28.01 20.03 -10.73
C ASP A 18 27.45 21.37 -10.19
N GLU A 19 28.24 22.45 -10.24
CA GLU A 19 27.79 23.82 -9.93
C GLU A 19 26.80 24.40 -10.96
N GLN A 20 26.94 24.06 -12.25
CA GLN A 20 25.96 24.45 -13.27
C GLN A 20 24.67 23.62 -13.20
N GLN A 21 24.74 22.34 -12.81
CA GLN A 21 23.54 21.52 -12.57
C GLN A 21 22.80 21.91 -11.28
N THR A 22 23.50 22.33 -10.22
CA THR A 22 22.87 22.82 -8.99
C THR A 22 22.22 24.20 -9.16
N ARG A 23 22.76 25.09 -10.02
CA ARG A 23 22.08 26.35 -10.38
C ARG A 23 20.79 26.15 -11.17
N GLY A 24 20.72 25.13 -12.03
CA GLY A 24 19.47 24.75 -12.71
C GLY A 24 18.39 24.18 -11.78
N TYR A 25 18.79 23.64 -10.62
CA TYR A 25 17.88 23.10 -9.60
C TYR A 25 17.45 24.14 -8.55
N SER A 26 18.18 25.25 -8.38
CA SER A 26 17.80 26.32 -7.44
C SER A 26 16.70 27.23 -8.00
N ASP A 27 16.66 27.45 -9.32
CA ASP A 27 15.72 28.40 -9.94
C ASP A 27 14.31 27.83 -10.14
N ALA A 28 14.12 26.52 -10.00
CA ALA A 28 12.80 25.88 -10.02
C ALA A 28 12.08 25.90 -8.64
N ARG A 29 12.68 26.49 -7.60
CA ARG A 29 12.11 26.58 -6.24
C ARG A 29 11.48 27.93 -5.88
N ILE A 30 11.31 28.84 -6.82
CA ILE A 30 10.68 30.15 -6.54
C ILE A 30 9.45 30.34 -7.42
N SER A 31 8.32 29.79 -6.96
CA SER A 31 6.96 30.39 -7.08
C SER A 31 5.84 29.50 -6.51
N LYS A 32 6.13 28.43 -5.76
CA LYS A 32 5.11 27.91 -4.84
C LYS A 32 4.95 28.95 -3.74
N LYS A 33 3.95 29.83 -3.87
CA LYS A 33 3.37 30.54 -2.73
C LYS A 33 3.23 29.49 -1.62
N GLU A 34 3.99 29.63 -0.53
CA GLU A 34 3.72 28.88 0.68
C GLU A 34 2.27 29.20 1.04
N ALA A 35 1.39 28.22 0.81
CA ALA A 35 -0.01 28.37 1.18
C ALA A 35 -0.02 28.60 2.69
N VAL A 36 -0.59 29.72 3.13
CA VAL A 36 -0.85 29.98 4.54
C VAL A 36 -1.58 28.75 5.08
N PRO A 37 -1.13 28.14 6.19
CA PRO A 37 -1.81 26.99 6.76
C PRO A 37 -3.27 27.37 7.04
N GLU A 38 -4.21 26.64 6.43
CA GLU A 38 -5.64 26.89 6.65
C GLU A 38 -5.97 26.66 8.12
N THR A 39 -6.70 27.60 8.73
CA THR A 39 -7.21 27.42 10.08
C THR A 39 -8.40 26.45 10.09
N LEU A 40 -8.75 25.94 11.27
CA LEU A 40 -9.94 25.12 11.45
C LEU A 40 -11.22 25.87 11.06
N ASP A 41 -11.28 27.18 11.33
CA ASP A 41 -12.40 28.04 10.94
C ASP A 41 -12.51 28.17 9.42
N ASP A 42 -11.38 28.32 8.73
CA ASP A 42 -11.34 28.35 7.25
C ASP A 42 -11.84 27.04 6.64
N LEU A 43 -11.46 25.90 7.24
CA LEU A 43 -11.93 24.58 6.83
C LEU A 43 -13.43 24.41 7.09
N ALA A 44 -13.90 24.83 8.25
CA ALA A 44 -15.30 24.71 8.64
C ALA A 44 -16.21 25.58 7.75
N ALA A 45 -15.77 26.80 7.41
CA ALA A 45 -16.50 27.71 6.53
C ALA A 45 -16.72 27.15 5.11
N LYS A 46 -15.87 26.20 4.67
CA LYS A 46 -16.02 25.53 3.36
C LYS A 46 -17.08 24.44 3.34
N ILE A 47 -17.57 23.98 4.50
CA ILE A 47 -18.52 22.88 4.60
C ILE A 47 -19.93 23.46 4.76
N PRO A 48 -20.80 23.40 3.75
CA PRO A 48 -22.14 23.95 3.84
C PRO A 48 -22.93 23.26 4.95
N LYS A 49 -23.56 24.06 5.83
CA LYS A 49 -24.39 23.60 6.96
C LYS A 49 -23.63 22.94 8.12
N LEU A 50 -22.30 23.07 8.18
CA LEU A 50 -21.57 22.70 9.39
C LEU A 50 -21.83 23.74 10.48
N GLU A 51 -22.44 23.33 11.58
CA GLU A 51 -22.63 24.17 12.75
C GLU A 51 -21.34 24.20 13.57
N VAL A 52 -20.74 25.38 13.70
CA VAL A 52 -19.54 25.60 14.52
C VAL A 52 -19.93 26.38 15.76
N LYS A 53 -19.66 25.80 16.93
CA LYS A 53 -19.90 26.46 18.21
C LYS A 53 -18.58 26.67 18.94
N MET A 54 -18.13 27.91 18.98
CA MET A 54 -16.99 28.31 19.81
C MET A 54 -17.42 28.32 21.27
N VAL A 55 -16.61 27.71 22.13
CA VAL A 55 -16.87 27.61 23.57
C VAL A 55 -15.62 28.05 24.34
N GLU A 56 -15.83 28.67 25.49
CA GLU A 56 -14.76 29.07 26.42
C GLU A 56 -14.35 27.91 27.32
N ASP A 57 -13.28 28.09 28.11
CA ASP A 57 -12.70 27.08 29.01
C ASP A 57 -13.70 26.45 29.99
N GLY A 58 -14.80 27.14 30.32
CA GLY A 58 -15.89 26.59 31.13
C GLY A 58 -16.56 25.34 30.53
N PHE A 59 -16.39 25.09 29.23
CA PHE A 59 -16.90 23.89 28.54
C PHE A 59 -15.93 22.71 28.56
N LEU A 60 -14.70 22.87 29.06
CA LEU A 60 -13.72 21.77 29.11
C LEU A 60 -14.29 20.48 29.72
N PRO A 61 -15.01 20.49 30.87
CA PRO A 61 -15.59 19.26 31.44
C PRO A 61 -16.65 18.62 30.53
N VAL A 62 -17.39 19.43 29.75
CA VAL A 62 -18.36 18.94 28.78
C VAL A 62 -17.65 18.29 27.61
N MET A 63 -16.57 18.90 27.11
CA MET A 63 -15.75 18.35 26.03
C MET A 63 -15.03 17.06 26.43
N ASP A 64 -14.53 16.99 27.67
CA ASP A 64 -13.99 15.76 28.26
C ASP A 64 -15.06 14.67 28.28
N LYS A 65 -16.29 15.00 28.70
CA LYS A 65 -17.39 14.03 28.68
C LYS A 65 -17.77 13.59 27.27
N MET A 66 -17.83 14.52 26.31
CA MET A 66 -18.15 14.21 24.91
C MET A 66 -17.07 13.36 24.23
N SER A 67 -15.81 13.54 24.64
CA SER A 67 -14.67 12.76 24.15
C SER A 67 -14.43 11.47 24.92
N ASP A 68 -15.23 11.17 25.96
CA ASP A 68 -15.05 10.04 26.87
C ASP A 68 -13.69 10.07 27.58
N GLY A 69 -13.29 11.26 28.05
CA GLY A 69 -12.02 11.52 28.74
C GLY A 69 -10.78 11.46 27.85
N ARG A 70 -10.95 11.37 26.53
CA ARG A 70 -9.82 11.29 25.59
C ARG A 70 -9.30 12.69 25.25
N PRO A 71 -7.98 12.87 25.05
CA PRO A 71 -7.43 14.16 24.64
C PRO A 71 -8.10 14.65 23.35
N HIS A 72 -8.80 15.78 23.45
CA HIS A 72 -9.55 16.41 22.36
C HIS A 72 -8.85 17.65 21.79
N ASN A 73 -7.76 18.12 22.42
CA ASN A 73 -6.95 19.26 21.94
C ASN A 73 -7.79 20.51 21.61
N GLY A 74 -8.83 20.76 22.41
CA GLY A 74 -9.73 21.91 22.22
C GLY A 74 -10.76 21.78 21.09
N VAL A 75 -10.91 20.62 20.45
CA VAL A 75 -11.90 20.41 19.37
C VAL A 75 -12.64 19.09 19.54
N VAL A 76 -13.97 19.12 19.45
CA VAL A 76 -14.82 17.92 19.41
C VAL A 76 -15.72 18.00 18.18
N LEU A 77 -15.78 16.92 17.41
CA LEU A 77 -16.61 16.80 16.21
C LEU A 77 -17.60 15.65 16.38
N GLU A 78 -18.87 15.94 16.14
CA GLU A 78 -19.89 14.90 15.95
C GLU A 78 -20.00 14.59 14.46
N ALA A 79 -19.87 13.32 14.08
CA ALA A 79 -19.88 12.88 12.69
C ALA A 79 -20.68 11.60 12.51
N SER A 80 -21.22 11.41 11.30
CA SER A 80 -21.79 10.12 10.90
C SER A 80 -20.71 9.04 10.89
N PRO A 81 -21.06 7.76 11.13
CA PRO A 81 -20.12 6.65 10.98
C PRO A 81 -19.46 6.63 9.59
N LEU A 82 -18.21 6.16 9.54
CA LEU A 82 -17.50 6.02 8.27
C LEU A 82 -18.22 5.03 7.33
N PRO A 83 -18.32 5.37 6.03
CA PRO A 83 -18.92 4.47 5.05
C PRO A 83 -18.04 3.22 4.89
N ALA A 84 -18.66 2.05 5.02
CA ALA A 84 -17.98 0.77 4.89
C ALA A 84 -18.85 -0.20 4.07
N LEU A 85 -18.59 -0.23 2.75
CA LEU A 85 -19.42 -0.91 1.76
C LEU A 85 -19.49 -2.42 2.05
N PRO A 86 -20.69 -3.02 2.14
CA PRO A 86 -20.81 -4.44 2.42
C PRO A 86 -20.55 -5.25 1.14
N VAL A 87 -19.42 -5.93 1.08
CA VAL A 87 -18.94 -6.61 -0.12
C VAL A 87 -19.13 -8.11 0.00
N LYS A 88 -19.74 -8.69 -1.03
CA LYS A 88 -19.98 -10.13 -1.19
C LYS A 88 -18.78 -10.85 -1.79
N ASN A 89 -18.11 -10.24 -2.78
CA ASN A 89 -16.90 -10.74 -3.44
C ASN A 89 -16.26 -9.64 -4.30
N LEU A 90 -14.99 -9.81 -4.62
CA LEU A 90 -14.27 -9.02 -5.61
C LEU A 90 -14.43 -9.67 -6.98
N ARG A 91 -14.68 -8.88 -8.04
CA ARG A 91 -14.80 -9.39 -9.41
C ARG A 91 -13.43 -9.51 -10.09
N PRO A 92 -13.33 -10.19 -11.24
CA PRO A 92 -12.08 -10.25 -11.99
C PRO A 92 -11.55 -8.84 -12.29
N SER A 93 -10.25 -8.64 -12.09
CA SER A 93 -9.60 -7.36 -12.30
C SER A 93 -8.43 -7.49 -13.27
N ASN A 94 -8.04 -6.36 -13.86
CA ASN A 94 -6.93 -6.28 -14.80
C ASN A 94 -6.02 -5.14 -14.38
N ARG A 95 -4.70 -5.39 -14.44
CA ARG A 95 -3.64 -4.45 -14.13
C ARG A 95 -3.70 -3.14 -14.94
N THR A 96 -4.19 -3.17 -16.17
CA THR A 96 -4.25 -1.98 -17.04
C THR A 96 -5.49 -1.12 -16.83
N ARG A 97 -6.52 -1.64 -16.15
CA ARG A 97 -7.75 -0.89 -15.87
C ARG A 97 -7.56 -0.03 -14.62
N PRO A 98 -7.94 1.25 -14.61
CA PRO A 98 -7.78 2.13 -13.45
C PRO A 98 -8.90 1.97 -12.39
N TRP A 99 -9.55 0.81 -12.36
CA TRP A 99 -10.56 0.44 -11.36
C TRP A 99 -10.71 -1.08 -11.28
N PHE A 100 -11.30 -1.56 -10.17
CA PHE A 100 -11.82 -2.92 -10.08
C PHE A 100 -13.25 -2.90 -9.56
N ASP A 101 -14.01 -3.92 -9.96
CA ASP A 101 -15.42 -4.06 -9.60
C ASP A 101 -15.58 -5.10 -8.47
N PHE A 102 -16.69 -5.01 -7.76
CA PHE A 102 -17.07 -5.95 -6.71
C PHE A 102 -18.60 -6.11 -6.68
N ASP A 103 -19.07 -7.11 -5.94
CA ASP A 103 -20.51 -7.31 -5.73
C ASP A 103 -20.88 -6.86 -4.32
N LEU A 104 -21.93 -6.04 -4.22
CA LEU A 104 -22.45 -5.58 -2.94
C LEU A 104 -23.41 -6.63 -2.34
N GLU A 105 -23.41 -6.72 -1.01
CA GLU A 105 -24.50 -7.34 -0.28
C GLU A 105 -25.73 -6.42 -0.26
N PRO A 106 -26.94 -6.96 0.00
CA PRO A 106 -28.12 -6.13 0.20
C PRO A 106 -27.90 -5.13 1.34
N GLN A 107 -28.27 -3.87 1.09
CA GLN A 107 -28.18 -2.77 2.04
C GLN A 107 -29.57 -2.25 2.39
N ARG A 108 -29.76 -1.82 3.63
CA ARG A 108 -30.94 -1.01 4.00
C ARG A 108 -30.87 0.34 3.28
N ARG A 109 -32.02 1.03 3.16
CA ARG A 109 -32.07 2.37 2.55
C ARG A 109 -31.15 3.37 3.26
N GLU A 110 -31.06 3.29 4.59
CA GLU A 110 -30.19 4.15 5.40
C GLU A 110 -28.71 3.82 5.18
N GLU A 111 -28.34 2.54 5.18
CA GLU A 111 -26.97 2.09 4.90
C GLU A 111 -26.53 2.49 3.49
N ALA A 112 -27.39 2.31 2.49
CA ALA A 112 -27.10 2.70 1.11
C ALA A 112 -26.95 4.22 0.93
N ARG A 113 -27.59 5.04 1.79
CA ARG A 113 -27.38 6.50 1.80
C ARG A 113 -26.01 6.89 2.36
N ILE A 114 -25.48 6.13 3.32
CA ILE A 114 -24.17 6.36 3.94
C ILE A 114 -23.06 5.79 3.04
N ASN A 115 -23.14 4.51 2.73
CA ASN A 115 -22.12 3.79 1.97
C ASN A 115 -22.13 4.13 0.47
N GLY A 116 -23.29 4.50 -0.05
CA GLY A 116 -23.54 4.54 -1.49
C GLY A 116 -23.84 3.16 -2.08
N THR A 117 -24.06 3.15 -3.40
CA THR A 117 -24.45 1.96 -4.18
C THR A 117 -23.44 1.61 -5.28
N LYS A 118 -22.36 2.40 -5.40
CA LYS A 118 -21.31 2.17 -6.39
C LYS A 118 -20.55 0.89 -6.03
N ASN A 119 -20.41 0.01 -7.01
CA ASN A 119 -19.77 -1.29 -6.88
C ASN A 119 -18.44 -1.37 -7.64
N ARG A 120 -17.79 -0.21 -7.79
CA ARG A 120 -16.54 0.00 -8.51
C ARG A 120 -15.64 0.88 -7.67
N LEU A 121 -14.39 0.45 -7.49
CA LEU A 121 -13.38 1.23 -6.79
C LEU A 121 -12.29 1.67 -7.78
N PRO A 122 -12.04 2.98 -7.95
CA PRO A 122 -10.88 3.45 -8.70
C PRO A 122 -9.60 3.04 -7.98
N TYR A 123 -8.59 2.63 -8.73
CA TYR A 123 -7.24 2.41 -8.22
C TYR A 123 -6.24 2.84 -9.29
N ASN A 124 -5.14 3.46 -8.89
CA ASN A 124 -4.11 3.88 -9.84
C ASN A 124 -2.75 3.32 -9.43
N SER A 125 -2.41 2.18 -10.02
CA SER A 125 -1.08 1.61 -9.94
C SER A 125 -0.18 2.02 -11.09
N HIS A 126 -0.55 3.00 -11.93
CA HIS A 126 0.20 3.35 -13.14
C HIS A 126 0.55 2.12 -14.01
N GLY A 127 -0.30 1.09 -13.99
CA GLY A 127 -0.15 -0.15 -14.75
C GLY A 127 0.94 -1.11 -14.27
N TRP A 128 1.68 -0.83 -13.18
CA TRP A 128 2.78 -1.69 -12.74
C TRP A 128 2.33 -2.87 -11.87
N ARG A 129 1.20 -2.75 -11.16
CA ARG A 129 0.63 -3.80 -10.31
C ARG A 129 -0.88 -3.97 -10.43
N TYR A 130 -1.35 -5.17 -10.14
CA TYR A 130 -2.77 -5.46 -9.90
C TYR A 130 -3.26 -4.82 -8.59
N PRO A 131 -4.59 -4.74 -8.39
CA PRO A 131 -5.18 -4.31 -7.13
C PRO A 131 -4.73 -5.13 -5.92
N PHE A 132 -4.59 -4.45 -4.79
CA PHE A 132 -4.16 -4.98 -3.52
C PHE A 132 -5.18 -4.63 -2.42
N VAL A 133 -5.80 -5.65 -1.85
CA VAL A 133 -6.80 -5.50 -0.79
C VAL A 133 -6.29 -6.18 0.48
N LEU A 134 -6.44 -5.49 1.61
CA LEU A 134 -6.18 -6.07 2.92
C LEU A 134 -7.48 -6.68 3.47
N PHE A 135 -7.41 -7.87 4.07
CA PHE A 135 -8.53 -8.53 4.71
C PHE A 135 -8.20 -8.80 6.18
N LEU A 136 -8.97 -8.18 7.07
CA LEU A 136 -8.75 -8.21 8.52
C LEU A 136 -9.84 -9.05 9.19
N ASP A 137 -9.42 -10.16 9.81
CA ASP A 137 -10.31 -11.06 10.56
C ASP A 137 -9.71 -11.33 11.94
N GLY A 138 -10.43 -10.96 13.00
CA GLY A 138 -9.96 -11.16 14.38
C GLY A 138 -9.10 -10.04 14.96
N ILE A 139 -9.00 -8.87 14.31
CA ILE A 139 -8.32 -7.69 14.89
C ILE A 139 -9.25 -7.04 15.90
N VAL A 140 -9.11 -7.39 17.17
CA VAL A 140 -10.01 -6.97 18.26
C VAL A 140 -9.57 -5.69 18.96
N ASP A 141 -8.29 -5.33 18.89
CA ASP A 141 -7.79 -4.07 19.41
C ASP A 141 -8.01 -2.92 18.41
N GLN A 142 -8.64 -1.85 18.90
CA GLN A 142 -9.02 -0.68 18.08
C GLN A 142 -7.78 0.13 17.66
N GLY A 143 -6.77 0.21 18.54
CA GLY A 143 -5.51 0.89 18.24
C GLY A 143 -4.76 0.22 17.10
N ASN A 144 -4.64 -1.11 17.16
CA ASN A 144 -4.04 -1.94 16.11
C ASN A 144 -4.83 -1.83 14.80
N LEU A 145 -6.17 -1.85 14.85
CA LEU A 145 -7.00 -1.64 13.65
C LEU A 145 -6.70 -0.29 12.99
N GLY A 146 -6.70 0.80 13.76
CA GLY A 146 -6.38 2.13 13.26
C GLY A 146 -4.96 2.23 12.69
N ALA A 147 -3.96 1.68 13.39
CA ALA A 147 -2.57 1.65 12.94
C ALA A 147 -2.36 0.84 11.64
N ILE A 148 -3.08 -0.27 11.49
CA ILE A 148 -3.09 -1.05 10.25
C ILE A 148 -3.67 -0.24 9.09
N ILE A 149 -4.82 0.40 9.28
CA ILE A 149 -5.47 1.22 8.24
C ILE A 149 -4.56 2.38 7.82
N ARG A 150 -3.90 3.04 8.79
CA ARG A 150 -2.91 4.08 8.53
C ARG A 150 -1.75 3.59 7.67
N SER A 151 -1.19 2.44 8.04
CA SER A 151 -0.09 1.83 7.30
C SER A 151 -0.53 1.41 5.90
N ALA A 152 -1.74 0.84 5.77
CA ALA A 152 -2.31 0.43 4.50
C ALA A 152 -2.48 1.62 3.54
N TYR A 153 -3.01 2.74 4.04
CA TYR A 153 -3.15 3.97 3.25
C TYR A 153 -1.80 4.50 2.79
N TYR A 154 -0.86 4.64 3.73
CA TYR A 154 0.46 5.19 3.44
C TYR A 154 1.26 4.33 2.45
N LEU A 155 1.14 3.01 2.54
CA LEU A 155 1.84 2.06 1.67
C LEU A 155 1.11 1.81 0.34
N GLY A 156 -0.05 2.43 0.10
CA GLY A 156 -0.76 2.32 -1.17
C GLY A 156 -1.49 0.99 -1.37
N VAL A 157 -2.08 0.44 -0.30
CA VAL A 157 -3.15 -0.57 -0.38
C VAL A 157 -4.40 0.09 -0.96
N ASP A 158 -5.14 -0.61 -1.82
CA ASP A 158 -6.28 -0.02 -2.52
C ASP A 158 -7.58 -0.06 -1.72
N ALA A 159 -7.77 -1.05 -0.84
CA ALA A 159 -8.91 -1.12 0.08
C ALA A 159 -8.60 -2.00 1.30
N VAL A 160 -9.32 -1.77 2.41
CA VAL A 160 -9.30 -2.61 3.60
C VAL A 160 -10.69 -3.22 3.82
N ALA A 161 -10.76 -4.55 3.85
CA ALA A 161 -11.94 -5.32 4.15
C ALA A 161 -11.89 -5.85 5.59
N VAL A 162 -12.89 -5.52 6.39
CA VAL A 162 -13.03 -5.96 7.79
C VAL A 162 -14.21 -6.91 7.94
N THR A 163 -14.11 -7.86 8.85
CA THR A 163 -15.25 -8.74 9.18
C THR A 163 -16.23 -8.05 10.12
N LYS A 164 -17.54 -8.19 9.87
CA LYS A 164 -18.58 -7.52 10.69
C LYS A 164 -18.64 -7.99 12.15
N ARG A 165 -18.15 -9.19 12.47
CA ARG A 165 -18.37 -9.84 13.77
C ARG A 165 -17.09 -10.15 14.55
N ALA A 166 -15.93 -10.14 13.91
CA ALA A 166 -14.67 -10.55 14.53
C ALA A 166 -13.62 -9.43 14.54
N THR A 167 -13.89 -8.30 13.88
CA THR A 167 -13.03 -7.12 13.89
C THR A 167 -13.62 -6.05 14.79
N ALA A 168 -12.76 -5.30 15.48
CA ALA A 168 -13.15 -4.16 16.31
C ALA A 168 -13.95 -3.13 15.49
N PRO A 169 -14.89 -2.39 16.11
CA PRO A 169 -15.58 -1.30 15.44
C PRO A 169 -14.61 -0.17 15.08
N LEU A 170 -14.91 0.54 13.99
CA LEU A 170 -14.23 1.79 13.62
C LEU A 170 -14.80 2.96 14.41
N ASP A 171 -14.47 2.99 15.70
CA ASP A 171 -14.90 4.05 16.62
C ASP A 171 -13.83 5.14 16.78
N ALA A 172 -14.05 6.08 17.72
CA ALA A 172 -13.15 7.20 17.95
C ALA A 172 -11.70 6.78 18.27
N VAL A 173 -11.49 5.62 18.89
CA VAL A 173 -10.15 5.11 19.21
C VAL A 173 -9.44 4.68 17.93
N ALA A 174 -10.09 3.86 17.12
CA ALA A 174 -9.53 3.40 15.84
C ALA A 174 -9.32 4.56 14.86
N ILE A 175 -10.27 5.50 14.78
CA ILE A 175 -10.19 6.70 13.93
C ILE A 175 -8.98 7.55 14.36
N LYS A 176 -8.84 7.83 15.66
CA LYS A 176 -7.70 8.60 16.17
C LYS A 176 -6.36 7.90 15.90
N ALA A 177 -6.28 6.59 16.13
CA ALA A 177 -5.08 5.80 15.84
C ALA A 177 -4.74 5.80 14.34
N SER A 178 -5.73 5.89 13.46
CA SER A 178 -5.53 5.97 12.01
C SER A 178 -4.99 7.33 11.52
N SER A 179 -5.13 8.38 12.34
CA SER A 179 -4.65 9.74 12.05
C SER A 179 -5.16 10.29 10.70
N GLY A 180 -6.46 10.16 10.43
CA GLY A 180 -7.10 10.67 9.22
C GLY A 180 -7.09 9.69 8.03
N ALA A 181 -6.39 8.55 8.16
CA ALA A 181 -6.29 7.57 7.08
C ALA A 181 -7.58 6.77 6.90
N ALA A 182 -8.37 6.56 7.96
CA ALA A 182 -9.62 5.81 7.87
C ALA A 182 -10.68 6.52 7.02
N GLU A 183 -10.67 7.85 7.01
CA GLU A 183 -11.54 8.71 6.21
C GLU A 183 -11.20 8.66 4.71
N ALA A 184 -9.93 8.41 4.37
CA ALA A 184 -9.44 8.40 3.00
C ALA A 184 -9.29 6.98 2.42
N MET A 185 -9.22 5.96 3.26
CA MET A 185 -9.10 4.56 2.86
C MET A 185 -10.47 3.98 2.46
N PRO A 186 -10.61 3.34 1.29
CA PRO A 186 -11.80 2.58 0.97
C PRO A 186 -11.98 1.39 1.92
N LEU A 187 -13.10 1.38 2.65
CA LEU A 187 -13.43 0.35 3.64
C LEU A 187 -14.55 -0.57 3.14
N PHE A 188 -14.35 -1.87 3.29
CA PHE A 188 -15.34 -2.89 3.01
C PHE A 188 -15.73 -3.63 4.29
N THR A 189 -17.01 -3.97 4.43
CA THR A 189 -17.48 -4.90 5.45
C THR A 189 -17.82 -6.25 4.83
N VAL A 190 -17.36 -7.33 5.46
CA VAL A 190 -17.59 -8.70 5.00
C VAL A 190 -18.40 -9.45 6.05
N SER A 191 -19.60 -9.90 5.68
CA SER A 191 -20.47 -10.67 6.57
C SER A 191 -20.11 -12.15 6.62
N ASN A 192 -19.69 -12.72 5.48
CA ASN A 192 -19.30 -14.12 5.34
C ASN A 192 -17.89 -14.23 4.74
N PRO A 193 -16.85 -14.29 5.61
CA PRO A 193 -15.44 -14.42 5.19
C PRO A 193 -15.17 -15.56 4.22
N LEU A 194 -15.71 -16.76 4.51
CA LEU A 194 -15.45 -17.95 3.71
C LEU A 194 -16.01 -17.82 2.30
N ALA A 195 -17.24 -17.30 2.17
CA ALA A 195 -17.87 -17.08 0.88
C ALA A 195 -17.15 -15.97 0.10
N PHE A 196 -16.77 -14.88 0.76
CA PHE A 196 -16.01 -13.78 0.16
C PHE A 196 -14.68 -14.28 -0.42
N LEU A 197 -13.86 -14.94 0.40
CA LEU A 197 -12.54 -15.43 -0.03
C LEU A 197 -12.67 -16.48 -1.16
N THR A 198 -13.61 -17.41 -1.04
CA THR A 198 -13.82 -18.46 -2.06
C THR A 198 -14.23 -17.85 -3.41
N ARG A 199 -15.21 -16.94 -3.42
CA ARG A 199 -15.70 -16.30 -4.64
C ARG A 199 -14.65 -15.38 -5.26
N SER A 200 -13.96 -14.59 -4.46
CA SER A 200 -12.87 -13.74 -4.94
C SER A 200 -11.73 -14.58 -5.55
N THR A 201 -11.40 -15.74 -4.96
CA THR A 201 -10.39 -16.66 -5.50
C THR A 201 -10.82 -17.25 -6.86
N ILE A 202 -12.08 -17.65 -7.00
CA ILE A 202 -12.67 -18.09 -8.28
C ILE A 202 -12.55 -16.99 -9.34
N ASN A 203 -12.72 -15.73 -8.93
CA ASN A 203 -12.57 -14.55 -9.80
C ASN A 203 -11.10 -14.17 -10.08
N GLY A 204 -10.14 -15.03 -9.74
CA GLY A 204 -8.73 -14.85 -10.08
C GLY A 204 -7.90 -14.13 -9.02
N TRP A 205 -8.49 -13.73 -7.89
CA TRP A 205 -7.72 -13.16 -6.78
C TRP A 205 -6.85 -14.24 -6.12
N ARG A 206 -5.68 -13.84 -5.63
CA ARG A 206 -4.79 -14.70 -4.84
C ARG A 206 -4.75 -14.23 -3.40
N VAL A 207 -4.94 -15.19 -2.52
CA VAL A 207 -5.03 -14.98 -1.08
C VAL A 207 -3.71 -15.34 -0.42
N TYR A 208 -3.11 -14.39 0.27
CA TYR A 208 -1.90 -14.55 1.07
C TYR A 208 -2.29 -14.42 2.54
N ALA A 209 -2.02 -15.43 3.36
CA ALA A 209 -2.31 -15.38 4.80
C ALA A 209 -1.03 -15.08 5.58
N ALA A 210 -1.04 -14.02 6.39
CA ALA A 210 0.07 -13.70 7.29
C ALA A 210 0.14 -14.71 8.43
N ASP A 211 1.10 -15.61 8.35
CA ASP A 211 1.25 -16.72 9.29
C ASP A 211 2.74 -16.91 9.61
N ALA A 212 3.04 -17.56 10.73
CA ALA A 212 4.41 -17.84 11.10
C ALA A 212 5.09 -18.63 9.97
N PRO A 213 6.26 -18.19 9.49
CA PRO A 213 6.97 -18.95 8.49
C PRO A 213 7.34 -20.31 9.09
N PRO A 214 7.36 -21.38 8.29
CA PRO A 214 7.84 -22.67 8.78
C PRO A 214 9.28 -22.53 9.29
N PRO A 215 9.69 -23.37 10.27
CA PRO A 215 11.06 -23.39 10.72
C PRO A 215 12.00 -23.60 9.53
N PRO A 216 13.20 -23.01 9.54
CA PRO A 216 14.18 -23.19 8.47
C PRO A 216 14.46 -24.68 8.25
N THR A 217 14.46 -25.13 7.00
CA THR A 217 14.83 -26.50 6.61
C THR A 217 16.34 -26.70 6.54
N ASP A 218 17.05 -25.59 6.44
CA ASP A 218 18.48 -25.44 6.63
C ASP A 218 18.82 -25.74 8.10
N ASN A 219 19.80 -26.63 8.35
CA ASN A 219 20.24 -27.17 9.67
C ASN A 219 20.66 -26.12 10.73
N PHE A 220 20.40 -24.85 10.50
CA PHE A 220 20.66 -23.74 11.40
C PHE A 220 19.54 -23.63 12.43
N ASN A 221 19.70 -24.35 13.54
CA ASN A 221 18.89 -24.16 14.72
C ASN A 221 18.91 -22.69 15.17
N VAL A 222 17.72 -22.16 15.41
CA VAL A 222 17.35 -20.76 15.74
C VAL A 222 17.90 -20.32 17.12
N THR A 223 18.93 -20.97 17.65
CA THR A 223 19.49 -20.68 18.97
C THR A 223 21.02 -20.60 18.97
N SER A 224 21.74 -21.30 18.08
CA SER A 224 23.21 -21.32 18.13
C SER A 224 23.91 -20.63 16.95
N ASP A 225 23.22 -20.37 15.83
CA ASP A 225 23.90 -19.92 14.59
C ASP A 225 23.47 -18.54 14.08
N HIS A 226 22.79 -17.72 14.88
CA HIS A 226 22.50 -16.32 14.53
C HIS A 226 23.75 -15.53 14.16
N TYR A 227 24.87 -15.80 14.85
CA TYR A 227 26.18 -15.22 14.54
C TYR A 227 26.69 -15.66 13.15
N ARG A 228 26.60 -16.96 12.81
CA ARG A 228 26.99 -17.46 11.49
C ARG A 228 26.12 -16.90 10.37
N ARG A 229 24.81 -16.75 10.61
CA ARG A 229 23.87 -16.17 9.64
C ARG A 229 24.09 -14.68 9.39
N ALA A 230 24.45 -13.92 10.42
CA ALA A 230 24.76 -12.50 10.32
C ALA A 230 26.12 -12.22 9.64
N LEU A 231 27.03 -13.19 9.70
CA LEU A 231 28.36 -13.12 9.11
C LEU A 231 28.45 -13.71 7.70
N ASP A 232 27.42 -14.42 7.23
CA ASP A 232 27.36 -14.93 5.87
C ASP A 232 27.14 -13.75 4.89
N PRO A 233 28.15 -13.38 4.08
CA PRO A 233 28.05 -12.27 3.14
C PRO A 233 27.02 -12.52 2.03
N ASP A 234 26.63 -13.79 1.81
CA ASP A 234 25.63 -14.20 0.82
C ASP A 234 24.23 -14.38 1.42
N ASN A 235 24.05 -14.13 2.73
CA ASN A 235 22.75 -14.20 3.40
C ASN A 235 21.83 -13.06 2.97
N THR A 236 21.22 -13.26 1.81
CA THR A 236 20.20 -12.43 1.17
C THR A 236 18.78 -12.83 1.58
N SER A 237 18.64 -13.64 2.65
CA SER A 237 17.35 -14.16 3.10
C SER A 237 16.39 -12.99 3.36
N PRO A 238 15.24 -12.93 2.66
CA PRO A 238 14.34 -11.81 2.73
C PRO A 238 13.67 -11.87 4.08
N LEU A 239 13.48 -10.69 4.67
CA LEU A 239 12.81 -10.56 5.96
C LEU A 239 11.39 -11.18 5.91
N VAL A 240 10.74 -11.08 4.75
CA VAL A 240 9.43 -11.67 4.47
C VAL A 240 9.59 -12.84 3.52
N THR A 241 8.96 -13.97 3.86
CA THR A 241 8.99 -15.19 3.05
C THR A 241 7.59 -15.60 2.62
N TYR A 242 7.49 -16.19 1.44
CA TYR A 242 6.25 -16.72 0.91
C TYR A 242 6.36 -18.24 0.81
N THR A 243 5.35 -18.97 1.26
CA THR A 243 5.33 -20.44 1.19
C THR A 243 3.99 -20.95 0.67
N ARG A 244 3.97 -22.18 0.18
CA ARG A 244 2.72 -22.87 -0.14
C ARG A 244 2.18 -23.58 1.12
N PRO A 245 0.87 -23.47 1.43
CA PRO A 245 0.30 -24.05 2.66
C PRO A 245 0.55 -25.56 2.84
N ASN A 246 0.61 -26.33 1.75
CA ASN A 246 0.58 -27.79 1.80
C ASN A 246 1.96 -28.47 1.66
N ASN A 247 3.02 -27.75 1.28
CA ASN A 247 4.31 -28.38 0.96
C ASN A 247 5.51 -27.66 1.57
N VAL A 248 5.30 -26.64 2.42
CA VAL A 248 6.36 -25.87 3.12
C VAL A 248 7.38 -25.18 2.19
N HIS A 249 7.29 -25.41 0.88
CA HIS A 249 8.20 -24.92 -0.14
C HIS A 249 8.18 -23.39 -0.16
N VAL A 250 9.32 -22.80 0.17
CA VAL A 250 9.58 -21.36 0.10
C VAL A 250 9.63 -20.93 -1.36
N LEU A 251 8.88 -19.90 -1.73
CA LEU A 251 8.90 -19.34 -3.07
C LEU A 251 10.22 -18.57 -3.31
N PRO A 252 10.67 -18.46 -4.58
CA PRO A 252 11.87 -17.70 -4.90
C PRO A 252 11.80 -16.23 -4.46
N HIS A 253 12.96 -15.64 -4.19
CA HIS A 253 13.13 -14.21 -3.88
C HIS A 253 12.52 -13.26 -4.92
N SER A 254 12.42 -13.70 -6.17
CA SER A 254 11.81 -12.93 -7.26
C SER A 254 10.28 -12.97 -7.28
N HIS A 255 9.64 -13.69 -6.36
CA HIS A 255 8.19 -13.77 -6.28
C HIS A 255 7.59 -12.41 -5.94
N ALA A 256 6.75 -11.89 -6.85
CA ALA A 256 6.15 -10.56 -6.73
C ALA A 256 4.62 -10.67 -6.81
N PRO A 257 3.92 -10.78 -5.66
CA PRO A 257 2.48 -11.03 -5.60
C PRO A 257 1.65 -10.12 -6.51
N LEU A 258 1.91 -8.82 -6.42
CA LEU A 258 1.10 -7.78 -7.07
C LEU A 258 1.37 -7.65 -8.58
N ILE A 259 2.43 -8.25 -9.11
CA ILE A 259 2.67 -8.30 -10.57
C ILE A 259 1.85 -9.40 -11.21
N SER A 260 1.71 -10.53 -10.53
CA SER A 260 1.16 -11.74 -11.12
C SER A 260 -0.36 -11.79 -11.04
N HIS A 261 -0.96 -11.30 -9.95
CA HIS A 261 -2.39 -11.45 -9.69
C HIS A 261 -2.96 -10.31 -8.84
N PRO A 262 -4.27 -10.03 -8.95
CA PRO A 262 -4.94 -9.25 -7.93
C PRO A 262 -4.91 -10.00 -6.61
N THR A 263 -4.60 -9.28 -5.54
CA THR A 263 -4.10 -9.89 -4.32
C THR A 263 -4.91 -9.47 -3.11
N ILE A 264 -5.27 -10.44 -2.28
CA ILE A 264 -5.81 -10.25 -0.94
C ILE A 264 -4.73 -10.67 0.05
N LEU A 265 -4.25 -9.75 0.89
CA LEU A 265 -3.47 -10.09 2.08
C LEU A 265 -4.42 -10.24 3.26
N MET A 266 -4.43 -11.40 3.89
CA MET A 266 -5.20 -11.66 5.09
C MET A 266 -4.31 -11.50 6.32
N LEU A 267 -4.84 -10.86 7.35
CA LEU A 267 -4.23 -10.76 8.68
C LEU A 267 -5.20 -11.35 9.72
N GLY A 268 -4.66 -12.19 10.60
CA GLY A 268 -5.39 -12.85 11.67
C GLY A 268 -5.31 -12.09 13.00
N GLY A 269 -6.03 -12.60 14.01
CA GLY A 269 -5.99 -12.03 15.36
C GLY A 269 -4.67 -12.27 16.08
N GLU A 270 -4.37 -11.41 17.05
CA GLU A 270 -3.06 -11.30 17.72
C GLU A 270 -2.59 -12.57 18.43
N SER A 271 -3.51 -13.31 19.07
CA SER A 271 -3.16 -14.45 19.93
C SER A 271 -3.38 -15.83 19.29
N ALA A 272 -4.34 -15.93 18.36
CA ALA A 272 -4.75 -17.21 17.77
C ALA A 272 -4.46 -17.31 16.27
N GLY A 273 -4.03 -16.22 15.63
CA GLY A 273 -3.89 -16.15 14.18
C GLY A 273 -5.23 -16.32 13.47
N PHE A 274 -5.31 -17.28 12.55
CA PHE A 274 -6.51 -17.55 11.76
C PHE A 274 -7.33 -18.74 12.29
N ARG A 275 -8.66 -18.63 12.13
CA ARG A 275 -9.53 -19.82 12.17
C ARG A 275 -9.12 -20.77 11.05
N GLN A 276 -9.02 -22.07 11.35
CA GLN A 276 -8.55 -23.08 10.38
C GLN A 276 -9.32 -23.06 9.05
N SER A 277 -10.63 -22.85 9.10
CA SER A 277 -11.48 -22.76 7.91
C SER A 277 -11.13 -21.58 6.98
N ILE A 278 -10.71 -20.46 7.57
CA ILE A 278 -10.31 -19.23 6.87
C ILE A 278 -8.88 -19.38 6.36
N ARG A 279 -7.96 -19.90 7.20
CA ARG A 279 -6.59 -20.24 6.81
C ARG A 279 -6.54 -21.18 5.60
N ALA A 280 -7.43 -22.17 5.53
CA ALA A 280 -7.52 -23.13 4.43
C ALA A 280 -7.89 -22.48 3.07
N LYS A 281 -8.29 -21.20 3.05
CA LYS A 281 -8.54 -20.45 1.81
C LYS A 281 -7.31 -19.74 1.27
N ALA A 282 -6.22 -19.71 2.03
CA ALA A 282 -4.96 -19.13 1.59
C ALA A 282 -4.38 -19.92 0.41
N ASN A 283 -3.99 -19.21 -0.65
CA ASN A 283 -3.17 -19.80 -1.73
C ASN A 283 -1.70 -19.85 -1.33
N TYR A 284 -1.27 -18.87 -0.53
CA TYR A 284 0.09 -18.70 -0.04
C TYR A 284 0.07 -18.29 1.42
N LEU A 285 1.10 -18.67 2.16
CA LEU A 285 1.40 -18.09 3.46
C LEU A 285 2.50 -17.05 3.29
N VAL A 286 2.45 -15.99 4.09
CA VAL A 286 3.48 -14.96 4.15
C VAL A 286 3.90 -14.77 5.59
N GLY A 287 5.20 -14.84 5.86
CA GLY A 287 5.72 -14.83 7.22
C GLY A 287 6.97 -13.99 7.35
N ILE A 288 7.10 -13.30 8.49
CA ILE A 288 8.29 -12.52 8.84
C ILE A 288 9.25 -13.41 9.60
N ARG A 289 10.52 -13.44 9.19
CA ARG A 289 11.57 -14.17 9.89
C ARG A 289 12.18 -13.29 10.98
N GLY A 290 12.13 -13.77 12.22
CA GLY A 290 12.88 -13.18 13.33
C GLY A 290 14.38 -13.39 13.15
N THR A 291 15.18 -12.38 13.51
CA THR A 291 16.65 -12.42 13.41
C THR A 291 17.34 -12.73 14.73
N ARG A 292 16.62 -12.76 15.85
CA ARG A 292 17.12 -13.14 17.18
C ARG A 292 16.55 -14.50 17.58
N GLY A 293 17.32 -15.27 18.35
CA GLY A 293 16.82 -16.50 18.95
C GLY A 293 15.74 -16.21 19.99
N LEU A 294 14.93 -17.21 20.32
CA LEU A 294 13.81 -17.14 21.28
C LEU A 294 14.25 -16.93 22.76
N GLU A 295 15.43 -16.34 23.01
CA GLU A 295 16.04 -16.20 24.34
C GLU A 295 15.16 -15.45 25.34
N VAL A 296 14.35 -14.50 24.87
CA VAL A 296 13.47 -13.65 25.70
C VAL A 296 11.99 -14.04 25.55
N GLY A 297 11.68 -15.15 24.86
CA GLY A 297 10.29 -15.63 24.69
C GLY A 297 9.38 -14.72 23.84
N VAL A 298 9.94 -13.73 23.12
CA VAL A 298 9.19 -12.96 22.12
C VAL A 298 9.20 -13.74 20.81
N ASP A 299 8.09 -14.38 20.51
CA ASP A 299 7.92 -15.29 19.36
C ASP A 299 7.23 -14.64 18.15
N SER A 300 6.67 -13.44 18.34
CA SER A 300 5.84 -12.76 17.35
C SER A 300 5.92 -11.24 17.46
N LEU A 301 5.63 -10.55 16.34
CA LEU A 301 5.48 -9.10 16.30
C LEU A 301 4.02 -8.73 16.57
N ASN A 302 3.79 -7.51 17.09
CA ASN A 302 2.45 -6.93 17.11
C ASN A 302 1.86 -6.95 15.68
N VAL A 303 0.57 -7.28 15.56
CA VAL A 303 -0.11 -7.47 14.28
C VAL A 303 -0.02 -6.24 13.36
N SER A 304 -0.08 -5.03 13.90
CA SER A 304 0.03 -3.79 13.12
C SER A 304 1.44 -3.58 12.55
N VAL A 305 2.47 -3.95 13.31
CA VAL A 305 3.86 -3.90 12.86
C VAL A 305 4.12 -4.95 11.79
N ALA A 306 3.64 -6.19 12.02
CA ALA A 306 3.75 -7.26 11.04
C ALA A 306 3.04 -6.90 9.72
N ALA A 307 1.84 -6.33 9.82
CA ALA A 307 1.09 -5.82 8.68
C ALA A 307 1.91 -4.82 7.86
N ALA A 308 2.48 -3.80 8.51
CA ALA A 308 3.25 -2.76 7.84
C ALA A 308 4.47 -3.33 7.09
N LEU A 309 5.21 -4.25 7.72
CA LEU A 309 6.38 -4.89 7.12
C LEU A 309 6.02 -5.74 5.90
N ILE A 310 4.96 -6.55 6.00
CA ILE A 310 4.50 -7.39 4.89
C ILE A 310 3.97 -6.53 3.75
N MET A 311 3.15 -5.51 4.04
CA MET A 311 2.62 -4.61 3.03
C MET A 311 3.73 -3.85 2.30
N LEU A 312 4.74 -3.37 3.03
CA LEU A 312 5.89 -2.69 2.46
C LEU A 312 6.63 -3.59 1.46
N GLU A 313 6.86 -4.84 1.82
CA GLU A 313 7.54 -5.79 0.94
C GLU A 313 6.69 -6.16 -0.28
N MET A 314 5.37 -6.37 -0.12
CA MET A 314 4.48 -6.71 -1.24
C MET A 314 4.33 -5.57 -2.25
N VAL A 315 4.38 -4.32 -1.79
CA VAL A 315 4.28 -3.12 -2.65
C VAL A 315 5.62 -2.73 -3.27
N ARG A 316 6.75 -3.28 -2.80
CA ARG A 316 8.05 -3.02 -3.45
C ARG A 316 8.04 -3.50 -4.90
N LYS A 317 8.32 -2.57 -5.81
CA LYS A 317 8.53 -2.88 -7.23
C LYS A 317 9.77 -3.77 -7.35
N PRO A 318 9.67 -4.98 -7.94
CA PRO A 318 10.83 -5.81 -8.20
C PRO A 318 11.82 -5.08 -9.11
N THR A 319 13.10 -5.20 -8.79
CA THR A 319 14.19 -4.50 -9.48
C THR A 319 14.21 -4.76 -10.99
N LYS A 320 13.80 -5.95 -11.44
CA LYS A 320 13.68 -6.28 -12.88
C LYS A 320 12.64 -5.43 -13.62
N LEU A 321 11.53 -5.07 -12.96
CA LEU A 321 10.51 -4.20 -13.54
C LEU A 321 10.98 -2.73 -13.59
N ALA A 322 11.87 -2.32 -12.68
CA ALA A 322 12.49 -0.99 -12.75
C ALA A 322 13.33 -0.83 -14.02
N THR A 323 14.03 -1.89 -14.44
CA THR A 323 14.77 -1.94 -15.72
C THR A 323 13.82 -1.96 -16.92
N ASP A 324 12.76 -2.79 -16.90
CA ASP A 324 11.79 -2.86 -18.00
C ASP A 324 11.01 -1.54 -18.18
N VAL A 325 10.64 -0.85 -17.10
CA VAL A 325 9.97 0.46 -17.17
C VAL A 325 10.90 1.54 -17.70
N GLN A 326 12.19 1.51 -17.32
CA GLN A 326 13.21 2.39 -17.91
C GLN A 326 13.36 2.14 -19.41
N ASP A 327 13.33 0.88 -19.85
CA ASP A 327 13.44 0.51 -21.26
C ASP A 327 12.17 0.86 -22.06
N ILE A 328 10.98 0.75 -21.45
CA ILE A 328 9.71 1.19 -22.05
C ILE A 328 9.70 2.71 -22.20
N LEU A 329 10.07 3.46 -21.17
CA LEU A 329 10.13 4.92 -21.22
C LEU A 329 11.20 5.41 -22.21
N LYS A 330 12.36 4.72 -22.30
CA LYS A 330 13.37 4.99 -23.33
C LYS A 330 12.85 4.71 -24.74
N LYS A 331 12.09 3.63 -24.94
CA LYS A 331 11.47 3.31 -26.23
C LYS A 331 10.42 4.34 -26.63
N GLU A 332 9.55 4.76 -25.72
CA GLU A 332 8.55 5.80 -25.98
C GLU A 332 9.21 7.15 -26.28
N PHE A 333 10.29 7.51 -25.57
CA PHE A 333 11.07 8.70 -25.84
C PHE A 333 11.79 8.65 -27.21
N LEU A 334 12.35 7.49 -27.60
CA LEU A 334 12.95 7.30 -28.92
C LEU A 334 11.94 7.38 -30.07
N VAL A 335 10.72 6.84 -29.85
CA VAL A 335 9.63 6.90 -30.83
C VAL A 335 9.15 8.35 -30.99
N ALA A 336 9.02 9.10 -29.91
CA ALA A 336 8.67 10.52 -29.95
C ALA A 336 9.74 11.37 -30.69
N GLN A 337 11.03 11.06 -30.53
CA GLN A 337 12.10 11.73 -31.30
C GLN A 337 12.11 11.35 -32.79
N ARG A 338 11.71 10.13 -33.16
CA ARG A 338 11.58 9.73 -34.58
C ARG A 338 10.43 10.44 -35.26
N LEU A 339 9.31 10.62 -34.57
CA LEU A 339 8.11 11.29 -35.10
C LEU A 339 8.26 12.83 -35.21
N GLN A 340 9.33 13.40 -34.66
CA GLN A 340 9.65 14.83 -34.76
C GLN A 340 10.72 15.16 -35.83
N LYS A 341 11.23 14.16 -36.55
CA LYS A 341 12.03 14.42 -37.75
C LYS A 341 11.09 14.60 -38.95
N PRO A 342 11.13 15.74 -39.66
CA PRO A 342 10.41 15.85 -40.92
C PRO A 342 11.08 14.88 -41.91
N GLU A 343 10.36 13.84 -42.32
CA GLU A 343 10.79 13.00 -43.45
C GLU A 343 10.55 13.78 -44.74
N ASP A 344 11.60 13.87 -45.55
CA ASP A 344 11.65 14.48 -46.87
C ASP A 344 10.60 13.85 -47.81
N LEU A 345 9.46 14.54 -47.95
CA LEU A 345 8.49 14.32 -49.02
C LEU A 345 8.97 15.08 -50.27
N ASP A 346 9.98 14.55 -50.95
CA ASP A 346 10.31 14.92 -52.33
C ASP A 346 11.19 13.82 -52.92
N ASP A 347 10.57 12.75 -53.48
CA ASP A 347 11.21 11.88 -54.49
C ASP A 347 10.29 10.77 -55.09
N GLN A 348 8.97 11.00 -55.21
CA GLN A 348 8.07 10.04 -55.89
C GLN A 348 7.11 10.65 -56.93
N VAL A 349 7.46 11.77 -57.58
CA VAL A 349 6.69 12.31 -58.73
C VAL A 349 7.55 12.49 -60.00
N LYS A 350 8.66 11.76 -60.14
CA LYS A 350 9.41 11.73 -61.41
C LYS A 350 9.79 10.30 -61.76
N ASN A 351 8.86 9.55 -62.35
CA ASN A 351 9.18 8.38 -63.17
C ASN A 351 8.05 7.94 -64.13
N ASP A 352 7.16 8.86 -64.53
CA ASP A 352 6.20 8.64 -65.62
C ASP A 352 6.36 9.72 -66.70
N GLU A 353 7.58 9.89 -67.21
CA GLU A 353 7.84 10.49 -68.52
C GLU A 353 9.22 10.04 -69.02
N LEU A 354 9.23 8.99 -69.85
CA LEU A 354 10.22 8.58 -70.87
C LEU A 354 9.89 7.12 -71.25
N LEU A 355 8.88 6.89 -72.08
CA LEU A 355 8.93 6.76 -73.55
C LEU A 355 9.35 5.36 -74.05
N PHE A 356 8.42 4.78 -74.82
CA PHE A 356 8.49 3.68 -75.79
C PHE A 356 8.22 2.24 -75.32
#